data_AF-A0A348XWU6-F1
#
_entry.id   AF-A0A348XWU6-F1
#
_cell.length_a   1.000
_cell.length_b   1.000
_cell.length_c   1.000
_cell.angle_alpha   90.00
_cell.angle_beta   90.00
_cell.angle_gamma   90.00
#
_symmetry.space_group_name_H-M   'P 1'
#
loop_
_entity.id
_entity.type
_entity.pdbx_description
1 polymer ?
#
loop_
_entity_poly.entity_id
_entity_poly.type
_entity_poly.pdbx_seq_one_letter_code
_entity_poly.pdbx_strand_id
1 'polypeptide(L)'
;MKDLDTNTKIALMKRIDDFVESERANQPGVPDTTLMMPELNRIAEEYALDVSDLFITYLDHIAITNKRVAQEAEEELDFTKITRFY
;
A
#
# COMPACT_ATOMS: atom_id res chain seq x y z
N MET A 1 9.94 -16.53 8.25
CA MET A 1 8.56 -16.06 8.47
C MET A 1 7.61 -17.24 8.29
N LYS A 2 6.51 -17.33 9.05
CA LYS A 2 5.40 -18.23 8.66
C LYS A 2 4.99 -17.86 7.23
N ASP A 3 4.91 -18.84 6.33
CA ASP A 3 4.42 -18.61 4.97
C ASP A 3 2.93 -18.32 5.01
N LEU A 4 2.59 -17.03 5.19
CA LEU A 4 1.25 -16.54 4.92
C LEU A 4 0.95 -16.74 3.43
N ASP A 5 -0.24 -17.25 3.13
CA ASP A 5 -0.71 -17.36 1.77
C ASP A 5 -0.85 -15.97 1.11
N THR A 6 -0.72 -15.93 -0.21
CA THR A 6 -0.75 -14.69 -0.98
C THR A 6 -2.03 -13.89 -0.77
N ASN A 7 -3.18 -14.56 -0.59
CA ASN A 7 -4.46 -13.87 -0.40
C ASN A 7 -4.53 -13.20 0.97
N THR A 8 -4.04 -13.88 2.01
CA THR A 8 -3.94 -13.30 3.35
C THR A 8 -2.99 -12.12 3.38
N LYS A 9 -1.83 -12.21 2.71
CA LYS A 9 -0.92 -11.06 2.58
C LYS A 9 -1.61 -9.86 1.94
N ILE A 10 -2.30 -10.04 0.81
CA ILE A 10 -3.01 -8.96 0.13
C ILE A 10 -4.11 -8.36 1.02
N ALA A 11 -4.87 -9.21 1.72
CA ALA A 11 -5.91 -8.75 2.64
C ALA A 11 -5.34 -7.94 3.81
N LEU A 12 -4.19 -8.34 4.36
CA LEU A 12 -3.51 -7.60 5.42
C LEU A 12 -2.97 -6.26 4.93
N MET A 13 -2.35 -6.22 3.74
CA MET A 13 -1.88 -4.94 3.17
C MET A 13 -3.05 -3.97 2.97
N LYS A 14 -4.17 -4.44 2.40
CA LYS A 14 -5.37 -3.62 2.23
C LYS A 14 -5.93 -3.12 3.56
N ARG A 15 -5.96 -3.96 4.59
CA ARG A 15 -6.41 -3.56 5.94
C ARG A 15 -5.55 -2.44 6.52
N ILE A 16 -4.23 -2.46 6.27
CA ILE A 16 -3.32 -1.39 6.70
C ILE A 16 -3.60 -0.12 5.88
N ASP A 17 -3.79 -0.23 4.56
CA ASP A 17 -4.14 0.92 3.69
C ASP A 17 -5.43 1.60 4.17
N ASP A 18 -6.50 0.82 4.41
CA ASP A 18 -7.79 1.32 4.89
C ASP A 18 -7.64 2.03 6.26
N PHE A 19 -6.78 1.50 7.14
CA PHE A 19 -6.49 2.12 8.43
C PHE A 19 -5.73 3.44 8.30
N VAL A 20 -4.68 3.47 7.48
CA VAL A 20 -3.88 4.68 7.22
C VAL A 20 -4.74 5.78 6.60
N GLU A 21 -5.61 5.43 5.64
CA GLU A 21 -6.52 6.40 5.01
C GLU A 21 -7.49 7.02 6.02
N SER A 22 -8.07 6.18 6.91
CA SER A 22 -8.92 6.63 8.01
C SER A 22 -8.18 7.56 8.98
N GLU A 23 -6.98 7.16 9.41
CA GLU A 23 -6.18 7.96 10.35
C GLU A 23 -5.67 9.26 9.74
N ARG A 24 -5.33 9.26 8.45
CA ARG A 24 -4.91 10.47 7.73
C ARG A 24 -5.99 11.53 7.73
N ALA A 25 -7.27 11.13 7.61
CA ALA A 25 -8.39 12.05 7.69
C ALA A 25 -8.56 12.66 9.10
N ASN A 26 -8.22 11.90 10.14
CA ASN A 26 -8.31 12.34 11.54
C ASN A 26 -7.11 13.18 11.99
N GLN A 27 -5.93 12.92 11.42
CA GLN A 27 -4.65 13.51 11.84
C GLN A 27 -3.86 14.09 10.65
N PRO A 28 -4.37 15.16 10.03
CA PRO A 28 -3.71 15.77 8.87
C PRO A 28 -2.32 16.30 9.24
N GLY A 29 -1.31 15.94 8.45
CA GLY A 29 0.08 16.37 8.63
C GLY A 29 0.98 15.38 9.39
N VAL A 30 0.42 14.28 9.92
CA VAL A 30 1.21 13.16 10.44
C VAL A 30 1.66 12.29 9.27
N PRO A 31 2.95 11.88 9.20
CA PRO A 31 3.41 10.97 8.15
C PRO A 31 2.68 9.63 8.21
N ASP A 32 2.31 9.07 7.05
CA ASP A 32 1.64 7.76 6.97
C ASP A 32 2.46 6.64 7.63
N THR A 33 3.78 6.75 7.56
CA THR A 33 4.72 5.84 8.25
C THR A 33 4.54 5.81 9.75
N THR A 34 4.06 6.89 10.34
CA THR A 34 3.72 6.94 11.77
C THR A 34 2.31 6.41 12.00
N LEU A 35 1.37 6.73 11.10
CA LEU A 35 -0.02 6.29 11.18
C LEU A 35 -0.17 4.77 11.02
N MET A 36 0.66 4.12 10.20
CA MET A 36 0.58 2.66 9.96
C MET A 36 1.10 1.80 11.12
N MET A 37 2.00 2.33 11.97
CA MET A 37 2.72 1.56 13.00
C MET A 37 1.81 0.84 14.00
N PRO A 38 0.72 1.45 14.52
CA PRO A 38 -0.20 0.75 15.42
C PRO A 38 -0.82 -0.50 14.79
N GLU A 39 -1.26 -0.41 13.53
CA GLU A 39 -1.89 -1.55 12.86
C GLU A 39 -0.88 -2.62 12.44
N LEU A 40 0.35 -2.21 12.06
CA LEU A 40 1.46 -3.14 11.84
C LEU A 40 1.81 -3.94 13.10
N ASN A 41 1.93 -3.27 14.25
CA ASN A 41 2.18 -3.94 15.53
C ASN A 41 1.06 -4.92 15.88
N ARG A 42 -0.20 -4.51 15.66
CA ARG A 42 -1.37 -5.36 15.92
C ARG A 42 -1.38 -6.62 15.05
N ILE A 43 -1.09 -6.49 13.75
CA ILE A 43 -1.02 -7.64 12.83
C ILE A 43 0.17 -8.53 13.18
N ALA A 44 1.31 -7.95 13.53
CA ALA A 44 2.49 -8.72 13.95
C ALA A 44 2.19 -9.57 15.19
N GLU A 45 1.48 -9.01 16.17
CA GLU A 45 1.02 -9.77 17.34
C GLU A 45 -0.02 -10.84 16.97
N GLU A 46 -1.03 -10.49 16.17
CA GLU A 46 -2.14 -11.38 15.78
C GLU A 46 -1.64 -12.62 15.01
N TYR A 47 -0.66 -12.44 14.13
CA TYR A 47 -0.13 -13.50 13.28
C TYR A 47 1.22 -14.07 13.77
N ALA A 48 1.74 -13.57 14.90
CA ALA A 48 3.07 -13.88 15.43
C ALA A 48 4.18 -13.69 14.38
N LEU A 49 4.20 -12.53 13.75
CA LEU A 49 5.17 -12.11 12.74
C LEU A 49 6.15 -11.09 13.30
N ASP A 50 7.29 -10.91 12.63
CA ASP A 50 8.19 -9.79 12.92
C ASP A 50 7.62 -8.50 12.31
N VAL A 51 7.45 -7.48 13.15
CA VAL A 51 7.01 -6.14 12.73
C VAL A 51 7.93 -5.56 11.66
N SER A 52 9.25 -5.78 11.78
CA SER A 52 10.25 -5.25 10.84
C SER A 52 10.05 -5.83 9.44
N ASP A 53 9.84 -7.15 9.36
CA ASP A 53 9.59 -7.83 8.09
C ASP A 53 8.25 -7.40 7.48
N LEU A 54 7.22 -7.23 8.33
CA LEU A 54 5.90 -6.76 7.90
C LEU A 54 5.97 -5.31 7.38
N PHE A 55 6.75 -4.46 8.04
CA PHE A 55 6.99 -3.07 7.61
C PHE A 55 7.69 -3.02 6.25
N ILE A 56 8.75 -3.81 6.04
CA ILE A 56 9.44 -3.88 4.74
C ILE A 56 8.46 -4.36 3.65
N THR A 57 7.69 -5.41 3.95
CA THR A 57 6.68 -5.95 3.02
C THR A 57 5.64 -4.90 2.64
N TYR A 58 5.20 -4.09 3.60
CA TYR A 58 4.22 -3.04 3.37
C TYR A 58 4.80 -1.87 2.56
N LEU A 59 6.06 -1.47 2.80
CA LEU A 59 6.73 -0.47 1.98
C LEU A 59 6.87 -0.92 0.51
N ASP A 60 7.22 -2.19 0.29
CA ASP A 60 7.26 -2.77 -1.06
C ASP A 60 5.87 -2.74 -1.72
N HIS A 61 4.81 -3.07 -0.98
CA HIS A 61 3.42 -3.00 -1.46
C HIS A 61 3.03 -1.58 -1.90
N ILE A 62 3.36 -0.55 -1.09
CA ILE A 62 3.13 0.85 -1.46
C ILE A 62 3.93 1.23 -2.71
N ALA A 63 5.22 0.88 -2.75
CA ALA A 63 6.08 1.22 -3.88
C ALA A 63 5.60 0.58 -5.19
N ILE A 64 5.18 -0.68 -5.15
CA ILE A 64 4.61 -1.40 -6.31
C ILE A 64 3.29 -0.77 -6.74
N THR A 65 2.40 -0.45 -5.78
CA THR A 65 1.09 0.14 -6.07
C THR A 65 1.25 1.52 -6.69
N ASN A 66 2.09 2.39 -6.12
CA ASN A 66 2.37 3.72 -6.66
C ASN A 66 3.00 3.65 -8.05
N LYS A 67 3.92 2.71 -8.27
CA LYS A 67 4.52 2.49 -9.59
C LYS A 67 3.48 2.07 -10.63
N ARG A 68 2.56 1.17 -10.27
CA ARG A 68 1.47 0.74 -11.16
C ARG A 68 0.52 1.90 -11.50
N VAL A 69 0.11 2.67 -10.50
CA VAL A 69 -0.73 3.86 -10.70
C VAL A 69 -0.03 4.90 -11.58
N ALA A 70 1.26 5.14 -11.37
CA ALA A 70 2.03 6.06 -12.21
C ALA A 70 2.13 5.56 -13.67
N GLN A 71 2.31 4.26 -13.88
CA GLN A 71 2.34 3.67 -15.23
C GLN A 71 0.97 3.74 -15.91
N GLU A 72 -0.12 3.46 -15.20
CA GLU A 72 -1.49 3.57 -15.72
C GLU A 72 -1.82 5.03 -16.10
N ALA A 73 -1.38 6.00 -15.30
CA ALA A 73 -1.52 7.43 -15.62
C ALA A 73 -0.66 7.86 -16.84
N GLU A 74 0.54 7.30 -17.00
CA GLU A 74 1.38 7.52 -18.19
C GLU A 74 0.76 6.91 -19.46
N GLU A 75 0.12 5.73 -19.37
CA GLU A 75 -0.59 5.10 -20.49
C GLU A 75 -1.86 5.84 -20.90
N GLU A 76 -2.59 6.44 -19.94
CA GLU A 76 -3.75 7.31 -20.23
C GLU A 76 -3.35 8.65 -20.84
N LEU A 77 -2.17 9.18 -20.50
CA LEU A 77 -1.62 10.42 -21.05
C LEU A 77 -0.89 10.22 -22.39
N ASP A 78 -0.84 9.01 -22.94
CA ASP A 78 -0.27 8.75 -24.26
C ASP A 78 -1.19 9.29 -25.38
N PHE A 79 -1.13 10.62 -25.57
CA PHE A 79 -1.77 11.40 -26.61
C PHE A 79 -1.36 10.99 -28.05
N THR A 80 -0.46 10.00 -28.23
CA THR A 80 -0.16 9.45 -29.57
C THR A 80 -1.35 8.68 -30.17
N LYS A 81 -2.37 8.32 -29.38
CA LYS A 81 -3.68 7.87 -29.91
C LYS A 81 -4.54 8.99 -30.50
N ILE A 82 -4.19 10.27 -30.33
CA ILE A 82 -4.81 11.38 -31.09
C ILE A 82 -4.13 11.50 -32.46
N THR A 83 -4.22 10.47 -33.29
CA THR A 83 -4.01 10.60 -34.73
C THR A 83 -5.04 9.79 -35.51
N ARG A 84 -6.12 10.47 -35.93
CA ARG A 84 -6.65 10.47 -37.31
C ARG A 84 -8.00 11.21 -37.37
N PHE A 85 -7.92 12.53 -37.25
CA PHE A 85 -8.88 13.42 -37.91
C PHE A 85 -8.08 14.50 -38.63
N TYR A 86 -7.42 14.11 -39.72
CA TYR A 86 -7.02 14.98 -40.81
C TYR A 86 -7.13 14.20 -42.11
#